data_AF-A0A095TXA2-F1
#
_entry.id   AF-A0A095TXA2-F1
#
_cell.length_a   1.000
_cell.length_b   1.000
_cell.length_c   1.000
_cell.angle_alpha   90.00
_cell.angle_beta   90.00
_cell.angle_gamma   90.00
#
_symmetry.space_group_name_H-M   'P 1'
#
loop_
_entity.id
_entity.type
_entity.pdbx_description
1 polymer ?
#
loop_
_entity_poly.entity_id
_entity_poly.type
_entity_poly.pdbx_seq_one_letter_code
_entity_poly.pdbx_strand_id
1 'polypeptide(L)'
;MNKKRLFVYDTCRGFARFIKINFSNEYEILTCNLKRNLQDSSIEEIQVAFVNINQYEDVVDFFYIRSKVKFVFALSKFPDVKLMLEEFQDVIFLDLDMLKSDAIRQILDNLKIMESN
;
A
#
# COMPACT_ATOMS: atom_id res chain seq x y z
N MET A 1 -17.08 -1.87 17.22
CA MET A 1 -16.74 -0.94 16.12
C MET A 1 -16.21 -1.75 14.96
N ASN A 2 -16.68 -1.48 13.74
CA ASN A 2 -16.08 -2.10 12.54
C ASN A 2 -14.71 -1.47 12.31
N LYS A 3 -13.69 -2.31 12.09
CA LYS A 3 -12.35 -1.83 11.73
C LYS A 3 -12.39 -1.19 10.35
N LYS A 4 -11.61 -0.13 10.14
CA LYS A 4 -11.36 0.38 8.79
C LYS A 4 -10.59 -0.67 7.99
N ARG A 5 -10.87 -0.75 6.69
CA ARG A 5 -10.25 -1.74 5.80
C ARG A 5 -9.04 -1.12 5.11
N LEU A 6 -7.92 -1.84 5.07
CA LEU A 6 -6.73 -1.50 4.31
C LEU A 6 -6.49 -2.59 3.27
N PHE A 7 -6.14 -2.18 2.05
CA PHE A 7 -5.76 -3.12 1.00
C PHE A 7 -4.24 -3.24 0.95
N VAL A 8 -3.71 -4.44 0.77
CA VAL A 8 -2.29 -4.67 0.55
C VAL A 8 -2.10 -5.57 -0.67
N TYR A 9 -1.43 -5.02 -1.69
CA TYR A 9 -0.95 -5.77 -2.84
C TYR A 9 0.52 -6.10 -2.66
N ASP A 10 0.84 -7.39 -2.54
CA ASP A 10 2.21 -7.87 -2.39
C ASP A 10 2.35 -9.31 -2.90
N THR A 11 2.93 -9.44 -4.09
CA THR A 11 3.21 -10.72 -4.75
C THR A 11 4.24 -11.57 -3.98
N CYS A 12 5.11 -10.96 -3.18
CA CYS A 12 6.16 -11.63 -2.39
C CYS A 12 5.77 -11.94 -0.93
N ARG A 13 4.59 -11.48 -0.48
CA ARG A 13 3.99 -11.68 0.87
C ARG A 13 4.74 -11.09 2.07
N GLY A 14 6.03 -10.77 1.96
CA GLY A 14 6.83 -10.25 3.07
C GLY A 14 6.34 -8.90 3.58
N PHE A 15 5.95 -8.01 2.68
CA PHE A 15 5.41 -6.71 3.02
C PHE A 15 3.98 -6.82 3.55
N ALA A 16 3.14 -7.66 2.96
CA ALA A 16 1.81 -7.96 3.49
C ALA A 16 1.86 -8.49 4.94
N ARG A 17 2.85 -9.34 5.25
CA ARG A 17 3.08 -9.81 6.61
C ARG A 17 3.51 -8.68 7.54
N PHE A 18 4.42 -7.80 7.10
CA PHE A 18 4.84 -6.63 7.86
C PHE A 18 3.67 -5.71 8.21
N ILE A 19 2.80 -5.39 7.25
CA ILE A 19 1.61 -4.56 7.48
C ILE A 19 0.66 -5.25 8.47
N LYS A 20 0.38 -6.55 8.29
CA LYS A 20 -0.48 -7.30 9.22
C LYS A 20 0.03 -7.26 10.66
N ILE A 21 1.33 -7.54 10.88
CA ILE A 21 1.91 -7.58 12.22
C ILE A 21 1.72 -6.24 12.95
N ASN A 22 1.87 -5.12 12.26
CA ASN A 22 1.86 -3.80 12.89
C ASN A 22 0.47 -3.18 12.97
N PHE A 23 -0.45 -3.51 12.06
CA PHE A 23 -1.70 -2.77 11.89
C PHE A 23 -2.98 -3.61 12.01
N SER A 24 -2.91 -4.95 12.14
CA SER A 24 -4.13 -5.78 12.21
C SER A 24 -4.97 -5.58 13.48
N ASN A 25 -4.40 -4.98 14.53
CA ASN A 25 -5.14 -4.67 15.76
C ASN A 25 -6.15 -3.55 15.53
N GLU A 26 -5.83 -2.59 14.67
CA GLU A 26 -6.64 -1.39 14.39
C GLU A 26 -7.43 -1.51 13.09
N TYR A 27 -6.88 -2.22 12.10
CA TYR A 27 -7.43 -2.30 10.75
C TYR A 27 -7.76 -3.74 10.34
N GLU A 28 -8.75 -3.89 9.46
CA GLU A 28 -8.98 -5.12 8.71
C GLU A 28 -8.08 -5.10 7.47
N ILE A 29 -7.13 -6.04 7.40
CA ILE A 29 -6.12 -6.07 6.32
C ILE A 29 -6.52 -7.09 5.25
N LEU A 30 -6.90 -6.59 4.08
CA LEU A 30 -7.20 -7.38 2.90
C LEU A 30 -5.94 -7.51 2.05
N THR A 31 -5.49 -8.74 1.82
CA THR A 31 -4.25 -9.00 1.07
C THR A 31 -4.53 -9.63 -0.28
N CYS A 32 -4.02 -9.00 -1.34
CA CYS A 32 -3.95 -9.57 -2.67
C CYS A 32 -2.50 -9.96 -2.97
N ASN A 33 -2.26 -11.27 -3.07
CA ASN A 33 -0.93 -11.83 -3.35
C ASN A 33 -0.85 -12.43 -4.76
N LEU A 34 -1.91 -12.32 -5.55
CA LEU A 34 -2.05 -12.92 -6.88
C LEU A 34 -2.82 -11.96 -7.80
N LYS A 35 -2.25 -11.60 -8.95
CA LYS A 35 -2.84 -10.67 -9.92
C LYS A 35 -4.28 -11.00 -10.29
N ARG A 36 -4.59 -12.29 -10.52
CA ARG A 36 -5.95 -12.73 -10.88
C ARG A 36 -7.02 -12.36 -9.84
N ASN A 37 -6.64 -12.26 -8.56
CA ASN A 37 -7.56 -11.91 -7.49
C ASN A 37 -7.77 -10.39 -7.36
N LEU A 38 -6.98 -9.58 -8.08
CA LEU A 38 -7.07 -8.12 -8.01
C LEU A 38 -8.36 -7.62 -8.66
N GLN A 39 -8.80 -8.24 -9.76
CA GLN A 39 -10.05 -7.89 -10.44
C GLN A 39 -11.30 -8.38 -9.70
N ASP A 40 -11.18 -9.46 -8.92
CA ASP A 40 -12.27 -9.98 -8.07
C ASP A 40 -12.35 -9.29 -6.70
N SER A 41 -11.38 -8.43 -6.37
CA SER A 41 -11.28 -7.83 -5.04
C SER A 41 -12.22 -6.62 -4.88
N SER A 42 -12.87 -6.53 -3.71
CA SER A 42 -13.77 -5.44 -3.27
C SER A 42 -13.02 -4.13 -2.98
N ILE A 43 -12.10 -3.76 -3.86
CA ILE A 43 -11.21 -2.60 -3.68
C ILE A 43 -11.96 -1.27 -3.75
N GLU A 44 -13.15 -1.25 -4.35
CA GLU A 44 -13.95 -0.04 -4.61
C GLU A 44 -14.47 0.67 -3.35
N GLU A 45 -14.39 0.03 -2.18
CA GLU A 45 -14.79 0.62 -0.89
C GLU A 45 -13.59 0.96 0.02
N ILE A 46 -12.37 0.79 -0.46
CA ILE A 46 -11.16 0.93 0.36
C ILE A 46 -10.51 2.30 0.10
N GLN A 47 -10.26 3.05 1.17
CA GLN A 47 -9.67 4.39 1.04
C GLN A 47 -8.15 4.36 0.86
N VAL A 48 -7.47 3.37 1.42
CA VAL A 48 -6.00 3.29 1.48
C VAL A 48 -5.50 1.93 1.02
N ALA A 49 -4.53 1.95 0.11
CA ALA A 49 -3.81 0.77 -0.32
C ALA A 49 -2.32 0.84 0.00
N PHE A 50 -1.73 -0.34 0.18
CA PHE A 50 -0.30 -0.57 0.29
C PHE A 50 0.11 -1.43 -0.90
N VAL A 51 1.09 -0.98 -1.69
CA VAL A 51 1.47 -1.64 -2.94
C VAL A 51 2.97 -1.87 -2.96
N ASN A 52 3.36 -3.14 -3.00
CA ASN A 52 4.74 -3.54 -3.19
C ASN A 52 4.98 -3.91 -4.66
N ILE A 53 5.73 -3.08 -5.37
CA ILE A 53 6.09 -3.28 -6.78
C ILE A 53 7.39 -4.10 -6.83
N ASN A 54 7.24 -5.43 -6.88
CA ASN A 54 8.38 -6.37 -6.85
C ASN A 54 8.96 -6.65 -8.25
N GLN A 55 8.16 -6.48 -9.29
CA GLN A 55 8.47 -6.71 -10.71
C GLN A 55 7.78 -5.63 -11.56
N TYR A 56 8.30 -5.32 -12.76
CA TYR A 56 7.77 -4.23 -13.59
C TYR A 56 6.30 -4.44 -13.98
N GLU A 57 5.87 -5.68 -14.12
CA GLU A 57 4.48 -6.02 -14.42
C GLU A 57 3.52 -5.56 -13.32
N ASP A 58 4.00 -5.37 -12.07
CA ASP A 58 3.19 -4.88 -10.95
C ASP A 58 2.90 -3.37 -11.07
N VAL A 59 3.58 -2.64 -11.96
CA VAL A 59 3.30 -1.21 -12.22
C VAL A 59 1.89 -1.03 -12.79
N VAL A 60 1.44 -1.94 -13.66
CA VAL A 60 0.07 -1.90 -14.21
C VAL A 60 -0.96 -2.11 -13.09
N ASP A 61 -0.68 -3.05 -12.18
CA ASP A 61 -1.53 -3.33 -11.03
C ASP A 61 -1.56 -2.14 -10.05
N PHE A 62 -0.42 -1.46 -9.86
CA PHE A 62 -0.33 -0.22 -9.09
C PHE A 62 -1.26 0.86 -9.65
N PHE A 63 -1.22 1.13 -10.96
CA PHE A 63 -2.10 2.13 -11.58
C PHE A 63 -3.58 1.76 -11.43
N TYR A 64 -3.93 0.49 -11.61
CA TYR A 64 -5.28 0.01 -11.36
C TYR A 64 -5.71 0.27 -9.92
N ILE A 65 -4.90 -0.13 -8.93
CA ILE A 65 -5.18 0.07 -7.50
C ILE A 65 -5.34 1.56 -7.18
N ARG A 66 -4.39 2.40 -7.62
CA ARG A 66 -4.41 3.84 -7.41
C ARG A 66 -5.68 4.49 -7.97
N SER A 67 -6.18 4.02 -9.11
CA SER A 67 -7.44 4.52 -9.69
C SER A 67 -8.69 4.21 -8.84
N LYS A 68 -8.59 3.30 -7.87
CA LYS A 68 -9.70 2.81 -7.05
C LYS A 68 -9.68 3.28 -5.60
N VAL A 69 -8.54 3.78 -5.13
CA VAL A 69 -8.36 4.22 -3.72
C VAL A 69 -8.01 5.70 -3.67
N LYS A 70 -8.15 6.32 -2.50
CA LYS A 70 -7.81 7.73 -2.31
C LYS A 70 -6.31 7.95 -2.13
N PHE A 71 -5.64 7.01 -1.47
CA PHE A 71 -4.23 7.12 -1.12
C PHE A 71 -3.52 5.78 -1.25
N VAL A 72 -2.26 5.83 -1.69
CA VAL A 72 -1.41 4.65 -1.85
C VAL A 72 -0.09 4.84 -1.12
N PHE A 73 0.25 3.90 -0.25
CA PHE A 73 1.64 3.70 0.17
C PHE A 73 2.29 2.73 -0.80
N ALA A 74 3.36 3.16 -1.47
CA ALA A 74 4.04 2.35 -2.48
C ALA A 74 5.51 2.14 -2.12
N LEU A 75 6.04 0.96 -2.42
CA LEU A 75 7.47 0.70 -2.37
C LEU A 75 7.89 -0.04 -3.65
N SER A 76 9.14 0.19 -4.04
CA SER A 76 9.76 -0.51 -5.15
C SER A 76 11.26 -0.60 -4.94
N LYS A 77 11.86 -1.66 -5.48
CA LYS A 77 13.32 -1.79 -5.58
C LYS A 77 13.90 -1.15 -6.85
N PHE A 78 13.05 -0.68 -7.76
CA PHE A 78 13.45 -0.13 -9.05
C PHE A 78 13.56 1.40 -8.96
N PRO A 79 14.75 1.99 -9.20
CA PRO A 79 14.97 3.43 -9.04
C PRO A 79 14.10 4.31 -9.95
N ASP A 80 13.87 3.88 -11.19
CA ASP A 80 13.00 4.56 -12.15
C ASP A 80 11.53 4.54 -11.71
N VAL A 81 11.07 3.42 -11.14
CA VAL A 81 9.74 3.33 -10.54
C VAL A 81 9.63 4.25 -9.32
N LYS A 82 10.66 4.33 -8.46
CA LYS A 82 10.68 5.28 -7.33
C LYS A 82 10.45 6.72 -7.82
N LEU A 83 11.22 7.16 -8.82
CA LEU A 83 11.08 8.51 -9.37
C LEU A 83 9.67 8.77 -9.90
N MET A 84 9.09 7.80 -10.62
CA MET A 84 7.70 7.89 -11.10
C MET A 84 6.69 7.99 -9.94
N LEU A 85 6.86 7.22 -8.87
CA LEU A 85 5.96 7.23 -7.71
C LEU A 85 5.97 8.58 -6.97
N GLU A 86 7.13 9.24 -6.91
CA GLU A 86 7.31 10.54 -6.26
C GLU A 86 6.60 11.70 -6.99
N GLU A 87 6.20 11.51 -8.26
CA GLU A 87 5.44 12.50 -9.03
C GLU A 87 3.94 12.57 -8.64
N PHE A 88 3.42 11.54 -7.95
CA PHE A 88 2.00 11.44 -7.61
C PHE A 88 1.70 11.96 -6.20
N GLN A 89 0.81 12.96 -6.08
CA GLN A 89 0.46 13.59 -4.80
C GLN A 89 -0.30 12.68 -3.83
N ASP A 90 -1.03 11.69 -4.35
CA ASP A 90 -1.80 10.70 -3.60
C ASP A 90 -0.97 9.45 -3.25
N VAL A 91 0.32 9.46 -3.57
CA VAL A 91 1.25 8.36 -3.33
C VAL A 91 2.29 8.76 -2.31
N ILE A 92 2.48 7.92 -1.30
CA ILE A 92 3.56 8.04 -0.32
C ILE A 92 4.56 6.92 -0.60
N PHE A 93 5.74 7.29 -1.07
CA PHE A 93 6.82 6.35 -1.25
C PHE A 93 7.41 5.93 0.10
N LEU A 94 7.47 4.61 0.32
CA LEU A 94 8.13 3.98 1.46
C LEU A 94 9.51 3.49 1.01
N ASP A 95 10.55 4.19 1.48
CA ASP A 95 11.92 3.85 1.12
C ASP A 95 12.35 2.50 1.73
N LEU A 96 12.94 1.63 0.91
CA LEU A 96 13.42 0.31 1.32
C LEU A 96 14.66 0.38 2.21
N ASP A 97 15.44 1.46 2.10
CA ASP A 97 16.62 1.69 2.92
C ASP A 97 16.29 2.28 4.30
N MET A 98 15.02 2.63 4.53
CA MET A 98 14.54 3.17 5.80
C MET A 98 14.50 2.09 6.88
N LEU A 99 14.82 2.47 8.13
CA LEU A 99 14.59 1.59 9.28
C LEU A 99 13.09 1.28 9.39
N LYS A 100 12.76 0.02 9.71
CA LYS A 100 11.36 -0.41 9.86
C LYS A 100 10.57 0.44 10.84
N SER A 101 11.19 0.90 11.91
CA SER A 101 10.57 1.80 12.90
C SER A 101 10.18 3.14 12.31
N ASP A 102 11.02 3.69 11.42
CA ASP A 102 10.74 4.96 10.77
C ASP A 102 9.66 4.80 9.69
N ALA A 103 9.66 3.66 8.98
CA ALA A 103 8.59 3.33 8.04
C ALA A 103 7.23 3.21 8.75
N ILE A 104 7.19 2.56 9.92
CA ILE A 104 5.97 2.49 10.76
C ILE A 104 5.52 3.90 11.17
N ARG A 105 6.44 4.75 11.62
CA ARG A 105 6.13 6.12 12.02
C ARG A 105 5.56 6.92 10.84
N GLN A 106 6.20 6.85 9.68
CA GLN A 106 5.74 7.53 8.47
C GLN A 106 4.33 7.07 8.07
N ILE A 107 4.05 5.76 8.10
CA ILE A 107 2.71 5.23 7.82
C ILE A 107 1.69 5.79 8.81
N LEU A 108 1.97 5.73 10.11
CA LEU A 108 1.05 6.22 11.15
C LEU A 108 0.77 7.71 11.03
N ASP A 109 1.79 8.52 10.80
CA ASP A 109 1.64 9.98 10.69
C ASP A 109 0.77 10.34 9.48
N ASN A 110 1.00 9.68 8.34
CA ASN A 110 0.20 9.90 7.14
C ASN A 110 -1.23 9.38 7.29
N LEU A 111 -1.45 8.21 7.91
CA LEU A 111 -2.80 7.72 8.19
C LEU A 111 -3.57 8.70 9.08
N LYS A 112 -2.97 9.28 10.13
CA LYS A 112 -3.62 10.29 10.98
C LYS A 112 -4.00 11.56 10.21
N ILE A 113 -3.13 12.03 9.32
CA ILE A 113 -3.42 13.18 8.46
C ILE A 113 -4.62 12.87 7.56
N MET A 114 -4.69 11.66 7.00
CA MET A 114 -5.81 11.22 6.16
C MET A 114 -7.11 11.08 6.95
N GLU A 115 -7.07 10.73 8.23
CA GLU A 115 -8.26 10.63 9.09
C GLU A 115 -8.81 11.99 9.53
N SER A 116 -7.97 13.02 9.49
CA SER A 116 -8.31 14.38 9.91
C SER A 116 -8.92 15.24 8.79
N ASN A 117 -8.92 14.74 7.55
CA ASN A 117 -9.46 15.40 6.35
C ASN A 117 -10.66 14.61 5.78
#